data_AF-A0A0C2RMS8-F1
#
_entry.id   AF-A0A0C2RMS8-F1
#
_cell.length_a   1.000
_cell.length_b   1.000
_cell.length_c   1.000
_cell.angle_alpha   90.00
_cell.angle_beta   90.00
_cell.angle_gamma   90.00
#
_symmetry.space_group_name_H-M   'P 1'
#
loop_
_entity.id
_entity.type
_entity.pdbx_description
1 polymer ?
#
loop_
_entity_poly.entity_id
_entity_poly.type
_entity_poly.pdbx_seq_one_letter_code
_entity_poly.pdbx_strand_id
1 'polypeptide(L)' 'MGTRSEFKEMLKAIAEGKIKPVIDKSFPLEKAKEAQVYFKKKGKVGKIVLLPEE' A
#
# COMPACT_ATOMS: atom_id res chain seq x y z
N MET A 1 -14.30 2.89 -2.76
CA MET A 1 -14.29 4.18 -2.02
C MET A 1 -14.80 3.89 -0.62
N GLY A 2 -14.23 4.51 0.41
CA GLY A 2 -14.66 4.37 1.81
C GLY A 2 -14.65 5.73 2.49
N THR A 3 -15.52 5.92 3.47
CA THR A 3 -15.66 7.11 4.31
C THR A 3 -14.49 7.23 5.30
N ARG A 4 -14.35 8.41 5.92
CA ARG A 4 -13.37 8.62 6.99
C ARG A 4 -13.63 7.71 8.20
N SER A 5 -14.88 7.32 8.46
CA SER A 5 -15.20 6.37 9.54
C SER A 5 -14.67 4.99 9.21
N GLU A 6 -15.02 4.48 8.02
CA GLU A 6 -14.56 3.15 7.56
C GLU A 6 -13.03 3.06 7.50
N PHE A 7 -12.35 4.16 7.14
CA PHE A 7 -10.89 4.21 7.20
C PHE A 7 -10.33 4.06 8.62
N LYS A 8 -10.92 4.75 9.60
CA LYS A 8 -10.52 4.61 11.02
C LYS A 8 -10.77 3.21 11.55
N GLU A 9 -11.91 2.61 11.20
CA GLU A 9 -12.26 1.24 11.59
C GLU A 9 -11.30 0.22 10.98
N MET A 10 -10.96 0.38 9.70
CA MET A 10 -9.93 -0.43 9.03
C MET A 10 -8.58 -0.31 9.73
N LEU A 11 -8.13 0.91 10.06
CA LEU A 11 -6.87 1.12 10.78
C LEU A 11 -6.87 0.46 12.17
N LYS A 12 -7.99 0.55 12.90
CA LYS A 12 -8.15 -0.13 14.20
C LYS A 12 -8.00 -1.65 14.05
N ALA A 13 -8.67 -2.24 13.05
CA ALA A 13 -8.55 -3.68 12.79
C ALA A 13 -7.13 -4.12 12.38
N ILE A 14 -6.38 -3.25 11.67
CA ILE A 14 -4.96 -3.49 11.37
C ILE A 14 -4.12 -3.44 12.66
N ALA A 15 -4.31 -2.42 13.50
CA ALA A 15 -3.58 -2.28 14.75
C ALA A 15 -3.85 -3.44 15.75
N GLU A 16 -5.09 -3.95 15.75
CA GLU A 16 -5.48 -5.13 16.53
C GLU A 16 -5.02 -6.46 15.91
N GLY A 17 -4.34 -6.45 14.76
CA GLY A 17 -3.84 -7.64 14.08
C GLY A 17 -4.92 -8.49 13.38
N LYS A 18 -6.18 -8.03 13.34
CA LYS A 18 -7.31 -8.70 12.67
C LYS A 18 -7.19 -8.65 11.15
N ILE A 19 -6.55 -7.60 10.62
CA ILE A 19 -6.25 -7.43 9.20
C ILE A 19 -4.75 -7.28 9.02
N LYS A 20 -4.15 -8.13 8.19
CA LYS A 20 -2.72 -8.03 7.85
C LYS A 20 -2.55 -7.37 6.47
N PRO A 21 -2.06 -6.12 6.38
CA PRO A 21 -1.71 -5.54 5.10
C PRO A 21 -0.54 -6.31 4.49
N VAL A 22 -0.66 -6.66 3.21
CA VAL A 22 0.40 -7.36 2.45
C VAL A 22 1.08 -6.34 1.55
N ILE A 23 2.38 -6.16 1.74
CA ILE A 23 3.23 -5.32 0.88
C ILE A 23 3.91 -6.25 -0.13
N ASP A 24 3.70 -5.97 -1.41
CA ASP A 24 4.32 -6.69 -2.53
C ASP A 24 5.75 -6.17 -2.76
N LYS A 25 5.90 -4.84 -2.83
CA LYS A 25 7.19 -4.20 -3.09
C LYS A 25 7.21 -2.73 -2.65
N SER A 26 8.38 -2.24 -2.25
CA SER A 26 8.62 -0.82 -1.98
C SER A 26 9.57 -0.21 -3.02
N PHE A 27 9.38 1.07 -3.35
CA PHE A 27 10.25 1.86 -4.22
C PHE A 27 10.54 3.22 -3.57
N PRO A 28 11.70 3.84 -3.83
CA PRO A 28 11.90 5.27 -3.55
C PRO A 28 10.87 6.11 -4.28
N LEU A 29 10.45 7.24 -3.68
CA LEU A 29 9.44 8.14 -4.24
C LEU A 29 9.86 8.67 -5.62
N GLU A 30 11.14 8.93 -5.81
CA GLU A 30 11.73 9.38 -7.07
C GLU A 30 11.51 8.37 -8.21
N LYS A 31 11.35 7.08 -7.86
CA LYS A 31 11.07 5.97 -8.78
C LYS A 31 9.58 5.66 -8.92
N ALA A 32 8.71 6.65 -8.68
CA ALA A 32 7.27 6.51 -8.83
C ALA A 32 6.86 6.02 -10.24
N LYS A 33 7.58 6.44 -11.28
CA LYS A 33 7.34 6.00 -12.66
C LYS A 33 7.57 4.50 -12.81
N GLU A 34 8.69 3.98 -12.32
CA GLU A 34 8.99 2.54 -12.37
C GLU A 34 8.02 1.75 -11.50
N ALA A 35 7.65 2.26 -10.33
CA ALA A 35 6.65 1.65 -9.47
C ALA A 35 5.30 1.51 -10.18
N GLN A 36 4.88 2.54 -10.94
CA GLN A 36 3.63 2.51 -11.71
C GLN A 36 3.70 1.57 -12.91
N VAL A 37 4.83 1.53 -13.62
CA VAL A 37 5.07 0.54 -14.69
C VAL A 37 5.05 -0.87 -14.12
N TYR A 38 5.65 -1.07 -12.94
CA TYR A 38 5.57 -2.32 -12.21
C TYR A 38 4.10 -2.63 -11.89
N PHE A 39 3.34 -1.75 -11.24
CA PHE A 39 1.93 -1.94 -10.85
C PHE A 39 1.03 -2.41 -11.99
N LYS A 40 1.23 -1.90 -13.21
CA LYS A 40 0.44 -2.28 -14.40
C LYS A 40 0.65 -3.72 -14.88
N LYS A 41 1.72 -4.40 -14.45
CA LYS A 41 1.97 -5.80 -14.80
C LYS A 41 1.02 -6.72 -14.01
N LYS A 42 0.51 -7.78 -14.63
CA LYS A 42 -0.32 -8.81 -13.96
C LYS A 42 0.50 -9.59 -12.90
N GLY A 43 -0.18 -10.24 -11.96
CA GLY A 43 0.44 -11.17 -11.00
C GLY A 43 0.98 -10.56 -9.70
N LYS A 44 0.64 -9.31 -9.38
CA LYS A 44 0.98 -8.67 -8.10
C LYS A 44 0.21 -9.30 -6.95
N VAL A 45 0.87 -9.49 -5.81
CA VAL A 45 0.19 -9.91 -4.57
C VAL A 45 0.51 -8.90 -3.47
N GLY A 46 -0.36 -7.91 -3.30
CA GLY A 46 -0.25 -6.91 -2.23
C GLY A 46 -0.18 -5.47 -2.73
N LYS A 47 0.27 -4.58 -1.85
CA LYS A 47 0.38 -3.14 -2.08
C LYS A 47 1.81 -2.76 -2.49
N ILE A 48 1.93 -1.74 -3.33
CA ILE A 48 3.19 -1.09 -3.64
C ILE A 48 3.29 0.18 -2.79
N VAL A 49 4.41 0.38 -2.12
CA VAL A 49 4.65 1.55 -1.25
C VAL A 49 5.76 2.41 -1.84
N LEU A 50 5.56 3.72 -1.85
CA LEU A 50 6.58 4.70 -2.20
C LEU A 50 7.15 5.31 -0.92
N LEU A 51 8.46 5.30 -0.77
CA LEU A 51 9.17 5.83 0.39
C LEU A 51 9.83 7.16 0.02
N PRO A 52 9.51 8.28 0.70
CA PRO A 52 10.21 9.54 0.50
C PRO A 52 11.67 9.44 0.96
N GLU A 53 12.52 10.35 0.50
CA GLU A 53 13.84 10.56 1.12
C GLU A 53 13.67 11.07 2.56
N GLU A 54 14.68 10.88 3.40
CA GLU A 54 14.70 11.36 4.79
C GLU A 54 14.77 12.90 4.88
#